data_AF-A0A0A7FW82-F1
#
_entry.id   AF-A0A0A7FW82-F1
#
_cell.length_a   1.000
_cell.length_b   1.000
_cell.length_c   1.000
_cell.angle_alpha   90.00
_cell.angle_beta   90.00
_cell.angle_gamma   90.00
#
_symmetry.space_group_name_H-M   'P 1'
#
loop_
_entity.id
_entity.type
_entity.pdbx_description
1 polymer ?
#
loop_
_entity_poly.entity_id
_entity_poly.type
_entity_poly.pdbx_seq_one_letter_code
_entity_poly.pdbx_strand_id
1 'polypeptide(L)'
;MKRRGALLCFLIVFLSYIGYYFYDKNSETARKEDIFKINVNSNELLYESTVGYNTVGIYQKDKQIIINAISETDFFDGAQFTIKTKGKLSSSDISVTWSTIGGNVENADDNEKVIADIEIRENNIVIYEKKINFISKGIKIFIDVLNDKKSR
;
A
#
# COMPACT_ATOMS: atom_id res chain seq x y z
N MET A 1 -12.37 -40.22 35.91
CA MET A 1 -13.05 -38.94 35.62
C MET A 1 -12.12 -37.78 35.25
N LYS A 2 -10.97 -37.57 35.93
CA LYS A 2 -10.08 -36.40 35.69
C LYS A 2 -9.52 -36.26 34.26
N ARG A 3 -9.18 -37.36 33.58
CA ARG A 3 -8.59 -37.34 32.21
C ARG A 3 -9.57 -36.97 31.09
N ARG A 4 -10.86 -37.26 31.25
CA ARG A 4 -11.91 -36.95 30.25
C ARG A 4 -12.31 -35.47 30.27
N GLY A 5 -12.37 -34.87 31.46
CA GLY A 5 -12.58 -33.42 31.61
C GLY A 5 -11.42 -32.60 31.04
N ALA A 6 -10.17 -33.03 31.28
CA ALA A 6 -8.99 -32.38 30.72
C ALA A 6 -8.98 -32.42 29.17
N LEU A 7 -9.31 -33.55 28.55
CA LEU A 7 -9.40 -33.66 27.09
C LEU A 7 -10.45 -32.71 26.48
N LEU A 8 -11.59 -32.56 27.16
CA LEU A 8 -12.66 -31.66 26.74
C LEU A 8 -12.22 -30.19 26.83
N CYS A 9 -11.50 -29.82 27.88
CA CYS A 9 -10.92 -28.47 28.03
C CYS A 9 -9.88 -28.17 26.94
N PHE A 10 -8.99 -29.13 26.64
CA PHE A 10 -8.02 -28.97 25.55
C PHE A 10 -8.70 -28.81 24.19
N LEU A 11 -9.78 -29.56 23.93
CA LEU A 11 -10.55 -29.44 22.70
C LEU A 11 -11.19 -28.05 22.56
N ILE A 12 -11.74 -27.50 23.64
CA ILE A 12 -12.35 -26.15 23.65
C ILE A 12 -11.30 -25.08 23.40
N VAL A 13 -10.14 -25.17 24.06
CA VAL A 13 -9.03 -24.22 23.85
C VAL A 13 -8.54 -24.30 22.41
N PHE A 14 -8.38 -25.50 21.85
CA PHE A 14 -7.96 -25.71 20.48
C PHE A 14 -8.97 -25.14 19.47
N LEU A 15 -10.27 -25.36 19.68
CA LEU A 15 -11.32 -24.78 18.84
C LEU A 15 -11.38 -23.25 18.95
N SER A 16 -11.19 -22.68 20.14
CA SER A 16 -11.10 -21.23 20.31
C SER A 16 -9.89 -20.62 19.59
N TYR A 17 -8.75 -21.31 19.61
CA TYR A 17 -7.54 -20.89 18.92
C TYR A 17 -7.72 -20.91 17.40
N ILE A 18 -8.30 -21.99 16.85
CA ILE A 18 -8.66 -22.08 15.42
C ILE A 18 -9.65 -20.97 15.05
N GLY A 19 -10.69 -20.77 15.86
CA GLY A 19 -11.69 -19.71 15.62
C GLY A 19 -11.06 -18.31 15.59
N TYR A 20 -10.16 -18.01 16.51
CA TYR A 20 -9.41 -16.75 16.52
C TYR A 20 -8.53 -16.59 15.27
N TYR A 21 -7.79 -17.63 14.88
CA TYR A 21 -6.94 -17.61 13.68
C TYR A 21 -7.72 -17.32 12.40
N PHE A 22 -8.90 -17.95 12.22
CA PHE A 22 -9.75 -17.68 11.06
C PHE A 22 -10.37 -16.28 11.08
N TYR A 23 -10.77 -15.79 12.26
CA TYR A 23 -11.32 -14.44 12.42
C TYR A 23 -10.30 -13.36 12.01
N ASP A 24 -9.07 -13.48 12.53
CA ASP A 24 -8.00 -12.53 12.28
C ASP A 24 -7.65 -12.44 10.78
N LYS A 25 -7.40 -13.59 10.14
CA LYS A 25 -7.10 -13.67 8.71
C LYS A 25 -8.22 -13.13 7.81
N ASN A 26 -9.47 -13.40 8.16
CA ASN A 26 -10.62 -12.88 7.42
C ASN A 26 -10.73 -11.35 7.56
N SER A 27 -10.44 -10.81 8.75
CA SER A 27 -10.44 -9.38 9.01
C SER A 27 -9.37 -8.62 8.21
N GLU A 28 -8.16 -9.19 8.10
CA GLU A 28 -7.10 -8.60 7.28
C GLU A 28 -7.42 -8.61 5.79
N THR A 29 -8.00 -9.71 5.30
CA THR A 29 -8.39 -9.84 3.90
C THR A 29 -9.48 -8.80 3.56
N ALA A 30 -10.50 -8.68 4.41
CA ALA A 30 -11.55 -7.67 4.26
C ALA A 30 -10.99 -6.23 4.30
N ARG A 31 -10.02 -5.96 5.18
CA ARG A 31 -9.34 -4.65 5.25
C ARG A 31 -8.58 -4.34 3.96
N LYS A 32 -7.83 -5.31 3.42
CA LYS A 32 -7.11 -5.15 2.16
C LYS A 32 -8.05 -4.92 0.98
N GLU A 33 -9.18 -5.60 0.92
CA GLU A 33 -10.20 -5.38 -0.13
C GLU A 33 -10.84 -3.99 -0.05
N ASP A 34 -11.05 -3.46 1.16
CA ASP A 34 -11.60 -2.11 1.32
C ASP A 34 -10.61 -1.02 0.85
N ILE A 35 -9.32 -1.24 1.08
CA ILE A 35 -8.24 -0.28 0.74
C ILE A 35 -7.81 -0.40 -0.73
N PHE A 36 -7.59 -1.63 -1.22
CA PHE A 36 -7.13 -1.93 -2.57
C PHE A 36 -8.28 -2.40 -3.46
N LYS A 37 -9.06 -1.44 -3.94
CA LYS A 37 -10.24 -1.71 -4.78
C LYS A 37 -9.88 -2.27 -6.15
N ILE A 38 -8.73 -1.89 -6.69
CA ILE A 38 -8.24 -2.36 -7.98
C ILE A 38 -7.15 -3.40 -7.74
N ASN A 39 -7.42 -4.64 -8.14
CA ASN A 39 -6.44 -5.71 -8.12
C ASN A 39 -5.44 -5.54 -9.27
N VAL A 40 -4.16 -5.76 -8.96
CA VAL A 40 -3.02 -5.62 -9.87
C VAL A 40 -2.20 -6.92 -9.89
N ASN A 41 -1.61 -7.21 -11.04
CA ASN A 41 -0.83 -8.42 -11.27
C ASN A 41 0.67 -8.10 -11.44
N SER A 42 1.55 -9.08 -11.22
CA SER A 42 2.99 -8.88 -11.34
C SER A 42 3.45 -8.48 -12.74
N ASN A 43 2.74 -8.88 -13.80
CA ASN A 43 3.04 -8.47 -15.18
C ASN A 43 2.64 -7.01 -15.48
N GLU A 44 1.84 -6.39 -14.62
CA GLU A 44 1.45 -4.97 -14.70
C GLU A 44 2.44 -4.08 -13.94
N LEU A 45 3.37 -4.64 -13.15
CA LEU A 45 4.33 -3.88 -12.35
C LEU A 45 5.31 -3.09 -13.24
N LEU A 46 5.38 -1.79 -13.00
CA LEU A 46 6.37 -0.92 -13.65
C LEU A 46 7.55 -0.60 -12.72
N TYR A 47 7.27 -0.38 -11.43
CA TYR A 47 8.25 0.03 -10.47
C TYR A 47 7.81 -0.35 -9.05
N GLU A 48 8.76 -0.79 -8.22
CA GLU A 48 8.55 -1.05 -6.81
C GLU A 48 9.74 -0.50 -6.02
N SER A 49 9.46 0.11 -4.88
CA SER A 49 10.48 0.54 -3.94
C SER A 49 10.03 0.24 -2.51
N THR A 50 10.93 -0.38 -1.76
CA THR A 50 10.73 -0.77 -0.37
C THR A 50 11.86 -0.19 0.47
N VAL A 51 11.51 0.46 1.58
CA VAL A 51 12.46 1.00 2.56
C VAL A 51 11.90 0.73 3.95
N GLY A 52 12.68 0.03 4.77
CA GLY A 52 12.23 -0.48 6.07
C GLY A 52 10.99 -1.36 5.90
N TYR A 53 9.92 -1.01 6.61
CA TYR A 53 8.63 -1.72 6.57
C TYR A 53 7.66 -1.20 5.52
N ASN A 54 8.05 -0.20 4.72
CA ASN A 54 7.15 0.54 3.83
C ASN A 54 7.45 0.20 2.38
N THR A 55 6.40 -0.02 1.58
CA THR A 55 6.52 -0.33 0.16
C THR A 55 5.58 0.53 -0.66
N VAL A 56 6.07 1.02 -1.80
CA VAL A 56 5.30 1.65 -2.87
C VAL A 56 5.45 0.81 -4.14
N GLY A 57 4.35 0.22 -4.60
CA GLY A 57 4.26 -0.49 -5.87
C GLY A 57 3.45 0.31 -6.88
N ILE A 58 3.99 0.45 -8.10
CA ILE A 58 3.40 1.23 -9.19
C ILE A 58 3.20 0.32 -10.39
N TYR A 59 1.94 0.19 -10.80
CA TYR A 59 1.47 -0.75 -11.80
C TYR A 59 0.80 0.00 -12.94
N GLN A 60 0.93 -0.50 -14.16
CA GLN A 60 0.13 -0.05 -15.29
C GLN A 60 -0.86 -1.12 -15.74
N LYS A 61 -2.14 -0.78 -15.60
CA LYS A 61 -3.26 -1.59 -16.06
C LYS A 61 -4.03 -0.81 -17.12
N ASP A 62 -3.95 -1.27 -18.35
CA ASP A 62 -4.45 -0.57 -19.54
C ASP A 62 -3.92 0.88 -19.62
N LYS A 63 -4.82 1.87 -19.53
CA LYS A 63 -4.53 3.31 -19.57
C LYS A 63 -4.58 3.96 -18.19
N GLN A 64 -4.29 3.17 -17.15
CA GLN A 64 -4.29 3.64 -15.78
C GLN A 64 -3.03 3.19 -15.05
N ILE A 65 -2.49 4.10 -14.26
CA ILE A 65 -1.46 3.80 -13.27
C ILE A 65 -2.15 3.58 -11.94
N ILE A 66 -1.86 2.46 -11.31
CA ILE A 66 -2.32 2.11 -9.97
C ILE A 66 -1.11 2.17 -9.04
N ILE A 67 -1.21 2.95 -7.97
CA ILE A 67 -0.17 3.10 -6.97
C ILE A 67 -0.70 2.48 -5.68
N ASN A 68 -0.05 1.43 -5.22
CA ASN A 68 -0.33 0.80 -3.93
C ASN A 68 0.78 1.17 -2.94
N ALA A 69 0.41 1.79 -1.83
CA ALA A 69 1.28 2.01 -0.68
C ALA A 69 0.86 1.07 0.45
N ILE A 70 1.80 0.30 0.98
CA ILE A 70 1.58 -0.66 2.07
C ILE A 70 2.67 -0.51 3.13
N SER A 71 2.34 -0.81 4.37
CA SER A 71 3.30 -0.99 5.46
C SER A 71 3.07 -2.34 6.12
N GLU A 72 4.16 -2.97 6.58
CA GLU A 72 4.07 -4.13 7.49
C GLU A 72 3.71 -3.73 8.93
N THR A 73 3.68 -2.41 9.21
CA THR A 73 3.33 -1.88 10.52
C THR A 73 1.88 -1.41 10.59
N ASP A 74 1.29 -1.47 11.78
CA ASP A 74 -0.03 -0.93 12.05
C ASP A 74 -0.09 0.61 12.01
N PHE A 75 1.01 1.33 11.76
CA PHE A 75 0.98 2.80 11.72
C PHE A 75 0.34 3.36 10.44
N PHE A 76 0.23 2.54 9.40
CA PHE A 76 -0.32 2.91 8.12
C PHE A 76 -1.27 1.83 7.60
N ASP A 77 -2.54 2.18 7.42
CA ASP A 77 -3.55 1.22 6.99
C ASP A 77 -3.33 0.75 5.52
N GLY A 78 -2.59 1.53 4.73
CA GLY A 78 -2.43 1.33 3.30
C GLY A 78 -3.18 2.41 2.50
N ALA A 79 -2.80 2.60 1.24
CA ALA A 79 -3.51 3.49 0.33
C ALA A 79 -3.37 3.04 -1.13
N GLN A 80 -4.43 3.24 -1.91
CA GLN A 80 -4.43 3.06 -3.36
C GLN A 80 -4.74 4.37 -4.07
N PHE A 81 -3.95 4.72 -5.08
CA PHE A 81 -4.20 5.85 -5.97
C PHE A 81 -4.29 5.40 -7.43
N THR A 82 -5.00 6.18 -8.24
CA THR A 82 -5.21 5.86 -9.65
C THR A 82 -5.10 7.11 -10.49
N ILE A 83 -4.31 7.03 -11.57
CA ILE A 83 -4.08 8.13 -12.51
C ILE A 83 -4.33 7.61 -13.93
N LYS A 84 -4.97 8.40 -14.78
CA LYS A 84 -5.13 8.06 -16.19
C LYS A 84 -3.87 8.43 -16.97
N THR A 85 -3.45 7.55 -17.88
CA THR A 85 -2.36 7.79 -18.82
C THR A 85 -2.87 7.74 -20.25
N LYS A 86 -2.16 8.41 -21.17
CA LYS A 86 -2.46 8.35 -22.60
C LYS A 86 -1.76 7.17 -23.25
N GLY A 87 -0.55 6.87 -22.78
CA GLY A 87 0.32 5.84 -23.33
C GLY A 87 0.84 4.83 -22.32
N LYS A 88 1.71 3.96 -22.80
CA LYS A 88 2.48 3.02 -21.98
C LYS A 88 3.66 3.77 -21.37
N LEU A 89 3.82 3.64 -20.06
CA LEU A 89 4.96 4.13 -19.31
C LEU A 89 5.96 2.99 -19.05
N SER A 90 7.15 3.38 -18.62
CA SER A 90 8.24 2.50 -18.24
C SER A 90 8.77 2.87 -16.85
N SER A 91 9.66 2.05 -16.30
CA SER A 91 10.26 2.32 -14.99
C SER A 91 11.05 3.63 -14.94
N SER A 92 11.62 4.10 -16.06
CA SER A 92 12.36 5.37 -16.10
C SER A 92 11.46 6.61 -16.03
N ASP A 93 10.16 6.44 -16.26
CA ASP A 93 9.17 7.52 -16.15
C ASP A 93 8.71 7.74 -14.70
N ILE A 94 9.17 6.90 -13.77
CA ILE A 94 8.74 6.85 -12.38
C ILE A 94 9.93 7.16 -11.47
N SER A 95 9.69 8.01 -10.47
CA SER A 95 10.63 8.28 -9.39
C SER A 95 9.92 8.12 -8.05
N VAL A 96 10.56 7.38 -7.13
CA VAL A 96 10.13 7.30 -5.74
C VAL A 96 11.35 7.61 -4.88
N THR A 97 11.25 8.68 -4.09
CA THR A 97 12.33 9.09 -3.18
C THR A 97 11.86 9.03 -1.74
N TRP A 98 12.73 8.57 -0.86
CA TRP A 98 12.40 8.33 0.55
C TRP A 98 13.08 9.35 1.45
N SER A 99 12.37 9.80 2.48
CA SER A 99 12.86 10.77 3.45
C SER A 99 12.28 10.54 4.85
N THR A 100 12.96 11.07 5.86
CA THR A 100 12.43 11.14 7.24
C THR A 100 11.43 12.30 7.37
N ILE A 101 10.66 12.36 8.48
CA ILE A 101 9.77 13.50 8.77
C ILE A 101 10.53 14.84 8.76
N GLY A 102 11.78 14.84 9.23
CA GLY A 102 12.62 16.03 9.27
C GLY A 102 13.26 16.41 7.94
N GLY A 103 12.99 15.65 6.85
CA GLY A 103 13.60 15.86 5.53
C GLY A 103 15.07 15.43 5.43
N ASN A 104 15.68 14.99 6.53
CA ASN A 104 17.03 14.43 6.50
C ASN A 104 16.99 13.02 5.92
N VAL A 105 17.94 12.71 5.05
CA VAL A 105 18.13 11.37 4.44
C VAL A 105 19.55 10.86 4.72
N GLU A 106 20.47 11.77 5.04
CA GLU A 106 21.88 11.46 5.25
C GLU A 106 22.07 10.84 6.64
N ASN A 107 22.59 9.60 6.68
CA ASN A 107 22.79 8.78 7.87
C ASN A 107 21.49 8.33 8.60
N ALA A 108 20.31 8.57 8.01
CA ALA A 108 19.06 8.07 8.56
C ALA A 108 18.92 6.56 8.30
N ASP A 109 18.50 5.83 9.33
CA ASP A 109 18.17 4.42 9.19
C ASP A 109 16.95 4.23 8.28
N ASP A 110 16.88 3.10 7.59
CA ASP A 110 15.75 2.83 6.68
C ASP A 110 14.39 2.85 7.39
N ASN A 111 14.35 2.47 8.67
CA ASN A 111 13.13 2.51 9.48
C ASN A 111 12.67 3.95 9.82
N GLU A 112 13.55 4.94 9.70
CA GLU A 112 13.22 6.36 9.92
C GLU A 112 12.69 7.03 8.64
N LYS A 113 12.94 6.43 7.47
CA LYS A 113 12.50 6.91 6.15
C LYS A 113 11.03 6.53 5.91
N VAL A 114 10.15 7.37 6.43
CA VAL A 114 8.70 7.15 6.50
C VAL A 114 7.88 8.04 5.57
N ILE A 115 8.54 8.85 4.74
CA ILE A 115 7.89 9.66 3.71
C ILE A 115 8.39 9.21 2.34
N ALA A 116 7.45 8.77 1.47
CA ALA A 116 7.71 8.53 0.07
C ALA A 116 7.19 9.69 -0.78
N ASP A 117 8.06 10.28 -1.58
CA ASP A 117 7.70 11.26 -2.62
C ASP A 117 7.68 10.56 -3.98
N ILE A 118 6.50 10.54 -4.61
CA ILE A 118 6.24 9.81 -5.84
C ILE A 118 6.03 10.82 -6.96
N GLU A 119 6.77 10.67 -8.04
CA GLU A 119 6.66 11.47 -9.24
C GLU A 119 6.55 10.57 -10.48
N ILE A 120 5.58 10.86 -11.35
CA ILE A 120 5.35 10.12 -12.59
C ILE A 120 5.31 11.09 -13.75
N ARG A 121 6.09 10.78 -14.78
CA ARG A 121 6.17 11.56 -16.02
C ARG A 121 5.55 10.81 -17.20
N GLU A 122 4.95 11.54 -18.13
CA GLU A 122 4.56 11.03 -19.44
C GLU A 122 5.15 11.99 -20.48
N ASN A 123 6.02 11.49 -21.37
CA ASN A 123 6.75 12.32 -22.34
C ASN A 123 7.50 13.49 -21.69
N ASN A 124 8.21 13.24 -20.59
CA ASN A 124 8.94 14.23 -19.78
C ASN A 124 8.07 15.28 -19.08
N ILE A 125 6.74 15.18 -19.12
CA ILE A 125 5.82 16.06 -18.39
C ILE A 125 5.37 15.36 -17.12
N VAL A 126 5.53 16.00 -15.95
CA VAL A 126 5.01 15.49 -14.68
C VAL A 126 3.48 15.48 -14.73
N ILE A 127 2.90 14.29 -14.63
CA ILE A 127 1.44 14.08 -14.63
C ILE A 127 0.90 13.75 -13.24
N TYR A 128 1.80 13.39 -12.31
CA TYR A 128 1.46 13.09 -10.93
C TYR A 128 2.64 13.34 -10.01
N GLU A 129 2.37 13.95 -8.86
CA GLU A 129 3.32 14.16 -7.78
C GLU A 129 2.56 14.01 -6.45
N LYS A 130 3.03 13.13 -5.56
CA LYS A 130 2.41 12.95 -4.24
C LYS A 130 3.39 12.46 -3.19
N LYS A 131 3.30 13.08 -2.02
CA LYS A 131 3.94 12.62 -0.78
C LYS A 131 3.00 11.73 0.03
N ILE A 132 3.49 10.59 0.45
CA ILE A 132 2.81 9.64 1.34
C ILE A 132 3.58 9.58 2.65
N ASN A 133 2.89 9.80 3.77
CA ASN A 133 3.44 9.66 5.11
C ASN A 133 2.95 8.35 5.74
N PHE A 134 3.88 7.44 6.05
CA PHE A 134 3.63 6.12 6.60
C PHE A 134 3.48 6.09 8.13
N ILE A 135 3.53 7.22 8.82
CA ILE A 135 3.27 7.32 10.28
C ILE A 135 1.83 7.74 10.58
N SER A 136 1.10 8.30 9.62
CA SER A 136 -0.28 8.73 9.82
C SER A 136 -1.28 7.64 9.45
N LYS A 137 -2.04 7.15 10.44
CA LYS A 137 -3.31 6.46 10.21
C LYS A 137 -4.30 7.43 9.58
N GLY A 138 -4.79 7.13 8.38
CA GLY A 138 -5.90 7.91 7.79
C GLY A 138 -5.64 8.60 6.45
N ILE A 139 -4.85 8.02 5.55
CA ILE A 139 -5.00 8.38 4.13
C ILE A 139 -6.25 7.67 3.60
N LYS A 140 -7.41 8.29 3.82
CA LYS A 140 -8.64 7.94 3.11
C LYS A 140 -8.36 7.94 1.60
N ILE A 141 -8.88 6.94 0.91
CA ILE A 141 -8.82 6.75 -0.55
C ILE A 141 -9.13 8.10 -1.25
N PHE A 142 -8.10 8.77 -1.76
CA PHE A 142 -8.28 9.92 -2.65
C PHE A 142 -8.33 9.38 -4.07
N ILE A 143 -9.54 9.12 -4.56
CA ILE A 143 -9.78 9.04 -6.00
C ILE A 143 -9.70 10.48 -6.49
N ASP A 144 -8.49 10.94 -6.83
CA ASP A 144 -8.35 12.16 -7.60
C ASP A 144 -8.86 11.87 -9.01
N VAL A 145 -10.15 12.16 -9.23
CA VAL A 145 -10.66 12.39 -10.58
C VAL A 145 -10.05 13.71 -11.04
N LEU A 146 -8.76 13.69 -11.42
CA LEU A 146 -8.17 14.76 -12.20
C LEU A 146 -8.68 14.62 -13.64
N ASN A 147 -9.91 15.07 -13.83
CA ASN A 147 -10.47 15.42 -15.12
C ASN A 147 -11.51 16.54 -14.90
N ASP A 148 -11.05 17.77 -14.63
CA ASP A 148 -11.56 18.93 -15.36
C ASP A 148 -10.66 20.17 -15.21
N LYS A 149 -9.69 20.33 -16.13
CA LYS A 149 -9.46 21.66 -16.71
C LYS A 149 -9.56 21.51 -18.21
N LYS A 150 -10.79 21.27 -18.68
CA LYS A 150 -11.20 21.59 -20.03
C LYS A 150 -10.95 23.08 -20.25
N SER A 151 -10.23 23.36 -21.32
CA SER A 151 -10.16 24.68 -21.95
C SER A 151 -11.53 25.35 -21.99
N ARG A 152 -11.65 26.52 -21.36
CA ARG A 152 -12.50 27.61 -21.82
C ARG A 152 -11.78 28.91 -21.54
#